data_AF-W7FQU4-F1
#
_entry.id   AF-W7FQU4-F1
#
_cell.length_a   1.000
_cell.length_b   1.000
_cell.length_c   1.000
_cell.angle_alpha   90.00
_cell.angle_beta   90.00
_cell.angle_gamma   90.00
#
_symmetry.space_group_name_H-M   'P 1'
#
loop_
_entity.id
_entity.type
_entity.pdbx_description
1 polymer ?
#
loop_
_entity_poly.entity_id
_entity_poly.type
_entity_poly.pdbx_seq_one_letter_code
_entity_poly.pdbx_strand_id
1 'polypeptide(L)'
;MNVDKILWLTIITFLVNIFKTLCLSKNKYLFKYLIVDRKKLDPSYTYKYDNIQWNHKIIAIGDIHGDVESLKLILRHSNLIDENDEWIAEDVMLVQVGDILDRGVFGTYIYDYLLKLQKDAIKKNSKVILIMGNHEQLNLCGAFHYVNESEVMLFFQNNRNNRLFSFTNKNGYYFKKLIRLPVIVKINNIIFTHGGISKHMSEYDINTINLKTRLQIENKCKMFQFEKYNYLSKEGVLWNNEISHQVKLQPKKTCKHLRNILKKYNAKGLVILE
;
A
#
# COMPACT_ATOMS: atom_id res chain seq x y z
N MET A 1 26.99 49.53 1.95
CA MET A 1 25.75 48.96 2.50
C MET A 1 25.87 47.44 2.43
N ASN A 2 26.04 46.79 3.58
CA ASN A 2 26.42 45.38 3.66
C ASN A 2 25.25 44.47 3.25
N VAL A 3 25.45 43.71 2.18
CA VAL A 3 24.53 42.70 1.62
C VAL A 3 24.12 41.66 2.69
N ASP A 4 24.98 41.43 3.69
CA ASP A 4 24.73 40.53 4.81
C ASP A 4 23.57 40.95 5.71
N LYS A 5 23.33 42.25 5.91
CA LYS A 5 22.22 42.72 6.75
C LYS A 5 20.86 42.50 6.10
N ILE A 6 20.79 42.62 4.77
CA ILE A 6 19.56 42.39 4.00
C ILE A 6 19.23 40.89 4.00
N LEU A 7 20.24 40.03 3.82
CA LEU A 7 20.07 38.57 3.84
C LEU A 7 19.52 38.07 5.19
N TRP A 8 20.08 38.57 6.30
CA TRP A 8 19.61 38.24 7.65
C TRP A 8 18.19 38.71 7.93
N LEU A 9 17.81 39.91 7.48
CA LEU A 9 16.44 40.43 7.62
C LEU A 9 15.42 39.63 6.80
N THR A 10 15.77 39.17 5.59
CA THR A 10 14.92 38.26 4.80
C THR A 10 14.79 36.87 5.41
N ILE A 11 15.84 36.32 6.02
CA ILE A 11 15.80 35.01 6.69
C ILE A 11 14.91 35.08 7.95
N ILE A 12 15.01 36.16 8.72
CA ILE A 12 14.19 36.36 9.92
C ILE A 12 12.71 36.57 9.55
N THR A 13 12.40 37.36 8.52
CA THR A 13 11.00 37.52 8.06
C THR A 13 10.43 36.23 7.45
N PHE A 14 11.25 35.41 6.77
CA PHE A 14 10.84 34.09 6.30
C PHE A 14 10.55 33.13 7.46
N LEU A 15 11.41 33.10 8.49
CA LEU A 15 11.23 32.28 9.70
C LEU A 15 10.01 32.72 10.53
N VAL A 16 9.77 34.02 10.69
CA VAL A 16 8.61 34.54 11.44
C VAL A 16 7.29 34.25 10.72
N ASN A 17 7.26 34.26 9.38
CA ASN A 17 6.10 33.80 8.63
C ASN A 17 5.92 32.27 8.70
N ILE A 18 7.00 31.48 8.70
CA ILE A 18 6.95 30.03 8.92
C ILE A 18 6.27 29.69 10.27
N PHE A 19 6.61 30.41 11.35
CA PHE A 19 6.00 30.18 12.65
C PHE A 19 4.51 30.58 12.73
N LYS A 20 4.07 31.60 12.00
CA LYS A 20 2.64 31.97 11.93
C LYS A 20 1.79 30.94 11.18
N THR A 21 2.35 30.26 10.18
CA THR A 21 1.66 29.19 9.42
C THR A 21 1.61 27.84 10.16
N LEU A 22 2.38 27.67 11.25
CA LEU A 22 2.49 26.42 12.00
C LEU A 22 1.21 26.02 12.78
N CYS A 23 0.19 26.90 12.86
CA CYS A 23 -0.96 26.71 13.75
C CYS A 23 -2.16 25.95 13.15
N LEU A 24 -2.12 25.45 11.90
CA LEU A 24 -3.30 24.87 11.25
C LEU A 24 -3.01 23.53 10.53
N SER A 25 -2.68 22.45 11.27
CA SER A 25 -3.21 21.08 11.06
C SER A 25 -2.50 19.98 11.88
N LYS A 26 -3.20 18.85 12.13
CA LYS A 26 -2.88 17.81 13.14
C LYS A 26 -1.82 16.73 12.78
N ASN A 27 -1.14 16.74 11.61
CA ASN A 27 -0.18 15.67 11.27
C ASN A 27 1.27 16.18 11.18
N LYS A 28 2.01 16.00 12.29
CA LYS A 28 3.35 16.59 12.55
C LYS A 28 4.49 15.93 11.76
N TYR A 29 4.27 14.74 11.18
CA TYR A 29 5.31 13.98 10.47
C TYR A 29 5.54 14.49 9.04
N LEU A 30 4.45 14.82 8.32
CA LEU A 30 4.52 15.24 6.91
C LEU A 30 5.35 16.53 6.73
N PHE A 31 5.18 17.50 7.64
CA PHE A 31 5.82 18.83 7.54
C PHE A 31 7.28 18.86 8.00
N LYS A 32 7.70 17.92 8.85
CA LYS A 32 9.07 17.92 9.39
C LYS A 32 10.11 17.43 8.36
N TYR A 33 9.70 16.61 7.39
CA TYR A 33 10.61 15.91 6.48
C TYR A 33 10.37 16.20 5.00
N LEU A 34 9.19 16.73 4.66
CA LEU A 34 8.87 17.22 3.33
C LEU A 34 8.56 18.70 3.47
N ILE A 35 9.53 19.58 3.15
CA ILE A 35 9.22 20.97 2.78
C ILE A 35 8.52 20.90 1.43
N VAL A 36 7.28 20.41 1.44
CA VAL A 36 6.49 20.21 0.23
C VAL A 36 5.20 20.98 0.43
N ASP A 37 4.97 21.91 -0.49
CA ASP A 37 3.70 22.57 -0.64
C ASP A 37 2.60 21.52 -0.69
N ARG A 38 1.69 21.55 0.29
CA ARG A 38 0.56 20.62 0.38
C ARG A 38 -0.26 20.56 -0.89
N LYS A 39 -0.32 21.65 -1.66
CA LYS A 39 -1.03 21.71 -2.94
C LYS A 39 -0.34 20.90 -4.05
N LYS A 40 0.92 20.53 -3.87
CA LYS A 40 1.72 19.71 -4.79
C LYS A 40 1.82 18.24 -4.38
N LEU A 41 1.30 17.87 -3.21
CA LEU A 41 1.27 16.47 -2.78
C LEU A 41 0.19 15.71 -3.56
N ASP A 42 0.53 14.48 -3.94
CA ASP A 42 -0.44 13.57 -4.53
C ASP A 42 -1.61 13.33 -3.55
N PRO A 43 -2.89 13.37 -4.00
CA PRO A 43 -4.03 13.19 -3.10
C PRO A 43 -4.01 11.87 -2.32
N SER A 44 -3.31 10.84 -2.81
CA SER A 44 -3.16 9.57 -2.08
C SER A 44 -2.40 9.71 -0.75
N TYR A 45 -1.63 10.79 -0.52
CA TYR A 45 -0.99 11.04 0.79
C TYR A 45 -1.99 11.46 1.88
N THR A 46 -3.16 11.97 1.51
CA THR A 46 -4.16 12.47 2.46
C THR A 46 -5.39 11.59 2.55
N TYR A 47 -5.51 10.59 1.68
CA TYR A 47 -6.58 9.60 1.76
C TYR A 47 -6.47 8.79 3.05
N LYS A 48 -7.60 8.59 3.73
CA LYS A 48 -7.68 7.86 4.99
C LYS A 48 -8.20 6.45 4.79
N TYR A 49 -7.43 5.48 5.26
CA TYR A 49 -7.74 4.06 5.16
C TYR A 49 -8.14 3.43 6.50
N ASP A 50 -8.35 4.23 7.55
CA ASP A 50 -8.63 3.79 8.92
C ASP A 50 -10.13 3.69 9.27
N ASN A 51 -11.03 4.11 8.38
CA ASN A 51 -12.48 4.11 8.66
C ASN A 51 -13.34 4.03 7.38
N ILE A 52 -12.99 3.15 6.44
CA ILE A 52 -13.84 2.95 5.25
C ILE A 52 -15.13 2.24 5.69
N GLN A 53 -16.29 2.75 5.31
CA GLN A 53 -17.58 2.12 5.59
C GLN A 53 -18.17 1.51 4.31
N TRP A 54 -18.70 0.29 4.43
CA TRP A 54 -19.33 -0.42 3.34
C TRP A 54 -20.45 -1.32 3.85
N ASN A 55 -21.69 -1.05 3.44
CA ASN A 55 -22.86 -1.77 3.98
C ASN A 55 -23.28 -2.97 3.14
N HIS A 56 -22.56 -3.25 2.06
CA HIS A 56 -22.87 -4.34 1.14
C HIS A 56 -21.80 -5.43 1.16
N LYS A 57 -21.81 -6.32 0.15
CA LYS A 57 -20.90 -7.47 0.09
C LYS A 57 -19.45 -7.02 -0.02
N ILE A 58 -18.58 -7.67 0.74
CA ILE A 58 -17.12 -7.54 0.63
C ILE A 58 -16.57 -8.90 0.21
N ILE A 59 -15.75 -8.91 -0.84
CA ILE A 59 -15.03 -10.10 -1.33
C ILE A 59 -13.54 -9.80 -1.21
N ALA A 60 -12.81 -10.68 -0.52
CA ALA A 60 -11.37 -10.58 -0.40
C ALA A 60 -10.70 -11.67 -1.25
N ILE A 61 -9.70 -11.30 -2.06
CA ILE A 61 -8.91 -12.22 -2.88
C ILE A 61 -7.46 -12.17 -2.43
N GLY A 62 -6.89 -13.37 -2.36
CA GLY A 62 -5.53 -13.67 -1.95
C GLY A 62 -4.45 -13.30 -2.96
N ASP A 63 -3.29 -13.91 -2.75
CA ASP A 63 -2.15 -13.89 -3.65
C ASP A 63 -2.54 -14.50 -4.99
N ILE A 64 -2.08 -13.86 -6.06
CA ILE A 64 -2.34 -14.31 -7.44
C ILE A 64 -1.05 -14.65 -8.17
N HIS A 65 0.06 -13.95 -7.85
CA HIS A 65 1.39 -14.25 -8.39
C HIS A 65 1.41 -14.53 -9.90
N GLY A 66 0.83 -13.62 -10.68
CA GLY A 66 0.83 -13.71 -12.15
C GLY A 66 -0.02 -14.83 -12.76
N ASP A 67 -0.88 -15.52 -11.99
CA ASP A 67 -1.85 -16.49 -12.51
C ASP A 67 -3.16 -15.81 -12.93
N VAL A 68 -3.19 -15.36 -14.19
CA VAL A 68 -4.32 -14.63 -14.76
C VAL A 68 -5.58 -15.50 -14.87
N GLU A 69 -5.43 -16.79 -15.16
CA GLU A 69 -6.56 -17.70 -15.34
C GLU A 69 -7.24 -17.98 -14.00
N SER A 70 -6.46 -18.24 -12.95
CA SER A 70 -7.00 -18.38 -11.59
C SER A 70 -7.71 -17.09 -11.13
N LEU A 71 -7.15 -15.91 -11.41
CA LEU A 71 -7.83 -14.65 -11.08
C LEU A 71 -9.17 -14.53 -11.80
N LYS A 72 -9.21 -14.68 -13.12
CA LYS A 72 -10.45 -14.56 -13.91
C LYS A 72 -11.49 -15.57 -13.46
N LEU A 73 -11.07 -16.81 -13.17
CA LEU A 73 -11.93 -17.85 -12.64
C LEU A 73 -12.56 -17.44 -11.29
N ILE A 74 -11.76 -16.93 -10.34
CA ILE A 74 -12.27 -16.43 -9.05
C ILE A 74 -13.24 -15.27 -9.25
N LEU A 75 -12.93 -14.32 -10.14
CA LEU A 75 -13.76 -13.15 -10.40
C LEU A 75 -15.11 -13.55 -11.02
N ARG A 76 -15.13 -14.47 -12.00
CA ARG A 76 -16.37 -14.99 -12.62
C ARG A 76 -17.20 -15.79 -11.61
N HIS A 77 -16.59 -16.72 -10.88
CA HIS A 77 -17.31 -17.48 -9.84
C HIS A 77 -17.87 -16.59 -8.72
N SER A 78 -17.24 -15.44 -8.47
CA SER A 78 -17.71 -14.44 -7.52
C SER A 78 -18.80 -13.52 -8.09
N ASN A 79 -19.18 -13.70 -9.36
CA ASN A 79 -20.08 -12.84 -10.15
C ASN A 79 -19.62 -11.37 -10.20
N LEU A 80 -18.30 -11.14 -10.21
CA LEU A 80 -17.71 -9.80 -10.30
C LEU A 80 -17.55 -9.34 -11.74
N ILE A 81 -17.20 -10.27 -12.63
CA ILE A 81 -17.02 -10.04 -14.05
C ILE A 81 -17.84 -11.02 -14.88
N ASP A 82 -18.11 -10.67 -16.15
CA ASP A 82 -18.74 -11.55 -17.12
C ASP A 82 -17.71 -12.39 -17.92
N GLU A 83 -18.21 -13.11 -18.93
CA GLU A 83 -17.39 -13.92 -19.86
C GLU A 83 -16.49 -13.07 -20.76
N ASN A 84 -16.76 -11.76 -20.89
CA ASN A 84 -15.95 -10.81 -21.66
C ASN A 84 -14.91 -10.09 -20.79
N ASP A 85 -14.72 -10.52 -19.53
CA ASP A 85 -13.83 -9.89 -18.56
C ASP A 85 -14.22 -8.43 -18.24
N GLU A 86 -15.52 -8.13 -18.27
CA GLU A 86 -16.07 -6.82 -17.92
C GLU A 86 -16.73 -6.84 -16.54
N TRP A 87 -16.57 -5.76 -15.78
CA TRP A 87 -17.17 -5.63 -14.45
C TRP A 87 -18.70 -5.58 -14.53
N ILE A 88 -19.38 -6.47 -13.80
CA ILE A 88 -20.85 -6.54 -13.75
C ILE A 88 -21.46 -6.38 -12.36
N ALA A 89 -20.68 -6.55 -11.29
CA ALA A 89 -21.22 -6.56 -9.93
C ALA A 89 -21.72 -5.19 -9.45
N GLU A 90 -22.91 -5.18 -8.86
CA GLU A 90 -23.49 -4.00 -8.22
C GLU A 90 -23.35 -4.08 -6.70
N ASP A 91 -23.02 -2.96 -6.07
CA ASP A 91 -22.88 -2.86 -4.61
C ASP A 91 -21.88 -3.85 -3.99
N VAL A 92 -20.76 -4.14 -4.66
CA VAL A 92 -19.71 -5.03 -4.14
C VAL A 92 -18.39 -4.28 -3.92
N MET A 93 -17.74 -4.56 -2.80
CA MET A 93 -16.35 -4.19 -2.59
C MET A 93 -15.44 -5.42 -2.79
N LEU A 94 -14.58 -5.36 -3.80
CA LEU A 94 -13.46 -6.28 -3.94
C LEU A 94 -12.23 -5.72 -3.21
N VAL A 95 -11.59 -6.54 -2.38
CA VAL A 95 -10.31 -6.25 -1.73
C VAL A 95 -9.29 -7.29 -2.19
N GLN A 96 -8.34 -6.88 -3.04
CA GLN A 96 -7.20 -7.73 -3.38
C GLN A 96 -6.08 -7.43 -2.37
N VAL A 97 -5.60 -8.44 -1.66
CA VAL A 97 -4.76 -8.27 -0.45
C VAL A 97 -3.25 -8.46 -0.74
N GLY A 98 -2.77 -8.01 -1.90
CA GLY A 98 -1.35 -7.97 -2.26
C GLY A 98 -0.84 -9.19 -3.03
N ASP A 99 0.42 -9.15 -3.46
CA ASP A 99 1.11 -10.27 -4.13
C ASP A 99 0.45 -10.71 -5.44
N ILE A 100 0.26 -9.74 -6.30
CA ILE A 100 -0.13 -9.94 -7.70
C ILE A 100 1.10 -10.21 -8.57
N LEU A 101 2.23 -9.55 -8.27
CA LEU A 101 3.47 -9.67 -9.02
C LEU A 101 4.25 -10.96 -8.69
N ASP A 102 5.26 -11.22 -9.52
CA ASP A 102 6.27 -12.27 -9.40
C ASP A 102 5.75 -13.71 -9.48
N ARG A 103 6.70 -14.65 -9.58
CA ARG A 103 6.54 -16.11 -9.77
C ARG A 103 5.88 -16.49 -11.11
N GLY A 104 4.67 -16.02 -11.35
CA GLY A 104 3.97 -16.17 -12.62
C GLY A 104 4.38 -15.15 -13.67
N VAL A 105 3.77 -15.27 -14.84
CA VAL A 105 4.16 -14.53 -16.06
C VAL A 105 3.36 -13.24 -16.25
N PHE A 106 2.13 -13.18 -15.75
CA PHE A 106 1.17 -12.14 -16.10
C PHE A 106 0.92 -11.10 -14.99
N GLY A 107 1.79 -10.98 -13.99
CA GLY A 107 1.56 -10.10 -12.84
C GLY A 107 1.32 -8.64 -13.25
N THR A 108 2.11 -8.14 -14.18
CA THR A 108 1.95 -6.79 -14.75
C THR A 108 0.65 -6.61 -15.54
N TYR A 109 0.28 -7.58 -16.37
CA TYR A 109 -1.00 -7.61 -17.08
C TYR A 109 -2.19 -7.60 -16.11
N ILE A 110 -2.11 -8.42 -15.06
CA ILE A 110 -3.15 -8.51 -14.02
C ILE A 110 -3.33 -7.16 -13.31
N TYR A 111 -2.24 -6.45 -13.03
CA TYR A 111 -2.34 -5.11 -12.44
C TYR A 111 -3.08 -4.13 -13.33
N ASP A 112 -2.76 -4.10 -14.62
CA ASP A 112 -3.46 -3.23 -15.56
C ASP A 112 -4.94 -3.59 -15.66
N TYR A 113 -5.25 -4.89 -15.65
CA TYR A 113 -6.63 -5.37 -15.64
C TYR A 113 -7.38 -4.97 -14.36
N LEU A 114 -6.81 -5.17 -13.18
CA LEU A 114 -7.43 -4.78 -11.91
C LEU A 114 -7.60 -3.26 -11.77
N LEU A 115 -6.67 -2.46 -12.33
CA LEU A 115 -6.81 -1.01 -12.39
C LEU A 115 -7.90 -0.55 -13.37
N LYS A 116 -8.14 -1.30 -14.45
CA LYS A 116 -9.32 -1.10 -15.32
C LYS A 116 -10.59 -1.40 -14.53
N LEU A 117 -10.68 -2.58 -13.90
CA LEU A 117 -11.84 -2.98 -13.10
C LEU A 117 -12.13 -2.00 -11.95
N GLN A 118 -11.10 -1.43 -11.32
CA GLN A 118 -11.28 -0.40 -10.28
C GLN A 118 -12.04 0.83 -10.80
N LYS A 119 -11.83 1.23 -12.05
CA LYS A 119 -12.56 2.34 -12.68
C LYS A 119 -13.98 1.94 -13.05
N ASP A 120 -14.17 0.73 -13.56
CA ASP A 120 -15.47 0.25 -14.03
C ASP A 120 -16.41 -0.04 -12.86
N ALA A 121 -15.90 -0.58 -11.75
CA ALA A 121 -16.66 -0.86 -10.54
C ALA A 121 -17.40 0.38 -10.00
N ILE A 122 -16.80 1.57 -10.09
CA ILE A 122 -17.41 2.82 -9.61
C ILE A 122 -18.74 3.09 -10.31
N LYS A 123 -18.86 2.72 -11.60
CA LYS A 123 -20.08 2.92 -12.39
C LYS A 123 -21.25 2.07 -11.92
N LYS A 124 -20.98 1.03 -11.12
CA LYS A 124 -21.94 0.06 -10.58
C LYS A 124 -22.09 0.16 -9.06
N ASN A 125 -21.79 1.32 -8.48
CA ASN A 125 -21.73 1.54 -7.03
C ASN A 125 -20.88 0.47 -6.31
N SER A 126 -19.82 0.03 -6.97
CA SER A 126 -18.87 -0.96 -6.47
C SER A 126 -17.49 -0.34 -6.28
N LYS A 127 -16.61 -1.02 -5.55
CA LYS A 127 -15.26 -0.53 -5.27
C LYS A 127 -14.24 -1.65 -5.33
N VAL A 128 -13.10 -1.40 -5.95
CA VAL A 128 -11.92 -2.28 -5.88
C VAL A 128 -10.84 -1.60 -5.05
N ILE A 129 -10.40 -2.25 -3.98
CA ILE A 129 -9.27 -1.84 -3.16
C ILE A 129 -8.13 -2.81 -3.44
N LEU A 130 -7.01 -2.30 -3.94
CA LEU A 130 -5.78 -3.05 -4.12
C LEU A 130 -4.86 -2.68 -2.96
N ILE A 131 -4.42 -3.68 -2.19
CA ILE A 131 -3.46 -3.53 -1.11
C ILE A 131 -2.10 -3.96 -1.63
N MET A 132 -1.04 -3.25 -1.25
CA MET A 132 0.33 -3.62 -1.57
C MET A 132 0.74 -4.86 -0.76
N GLY A 133 1.30 -5.86 -1.43
CA GLY A 133 1.99 -6.99 -0.82
C GLY A 133 3.51 -6.78 -0.76
N ASN A 134 4.22 -7.77 -0.24
CA ASN A 134 5.68 -7.71 -0.21
C ASN A 134 6.28 -7.85 -1.62
N HIS A 135 5.65 -8.54 -2.56
CA HIS A 135 6.19 -8.65 -3.92
C HIS A 135 6.07 -7.33 -4.71
N GLU A 136 5.04 -6.52 -4.49
CA GLU A 136 5.01 -5.15 -4.99
C GLU A 136 6.12 -4.30 -4.38
N GLN A 137 6.33 -4.41 -3.07
CA GLN A 137 7.43 -3.73 -2.40
C GLN A 137 8.79 -4.13 -2.99
N LEU A 138 9.06 -5.43 -3.14
CA LEU A 138 10.31 -5.93 -3.71
C LEU A 138 10.57 -5.34 -5.10
N ASN A 139 9.55 -5.34 -5.96
CA ASN A 139 9.67 -4.76 -7.29
C ASN A 139 9.94 -3.25 -7.25
N LEU A 140 9.22 -2.50 -6.40
CA LEU A 140 9.46 -1.06 -6.18
C LEU A 140 10.87 -0.76 -5.64
N CYS A 141 11.44 -1.68 -4.87
CA CYS A 141 12.80 -1.62 -4.34
C CYS A 141 13.87 -2.11 -5.32
N GLY A 142 13.51 -2.59 -6.50
CA GLY A 142 14.45 -3.13 -7.49
C GLY A 142 14.97 -4.54 -7.17
N ALA A 143 14.30 -5.27 -6.27
CA ALA A 143 14.65 -6.63 -5.90
C ALA A 143 13.83 -7.63 -6.74
N PHE A 144 14.39 -8.11 -7.85
CA PHE A 144 13.68 -8.88 -8.87
C PHE A 144 13.93 -10.40 -8.83
N HIS A 145 14.37 -10.95 -7.70
CA HIS A 145 14.79 -12.36 -7.59
C HIS A 145 13.65 -13.37 -7.72
N TYR A 146 12.39 -12.94 -7.62
CA TYR A 146 11.21 -13.78 -7.86
C TYR A 146 10.53 -13.52 -9.21
N VAL A 147 11.07 -12.59 -10.01
CA VAL A 147 10.46 -12.24 -11.31
C VAL A 147 10.66 -13.40 -12.28
N ASN A 148 9.58 -13.81 -12.93
CA ASN A 148 9.65 -14.78 -14.01
C ASN A 148 10.27 -14.13 -15.27
N GLU A 149 11.31 -14.73 -15.84
CA GLU A 149 11.97 -14.19 -17.03
C GLU A 149 11.02 -14.06 -18.23
N SER A 150 10.00 -14.92 -18.32
CA SER A 150 8.99 -14.83 -19.37
C SER A 150 8.16 -13.54 -19.27
N GLU A 151 7.94 -13.01 -18.06
CA GLU A 151 7.30 -11.70 -17.88
C GLU A 151 8.17 -10.60 -18.48
N VAL A 152 9.50 -10.67 -18.29
CA VAL A 152 10.46 -9.71 -18.87
C VAL A 152 10.47 -9.79 -20.40
N MET A 153 10.45 -11.00 -20.95
CA MET A 153 10.39 -11.22 -22.40
C MET A 153 9.14 -10.62 -23.02
N LEU A 154 7.97 -10.93 -22.45
CA LEU A 154 6.67 -10.55 -23.00
C LEU A 154 6.33 -9.06 -22.80
N PHE A 155 6.56 -8.53 -21.59
CA PHE A 155 6.06 -7.20 -21.21
C PHE A 155 7.13 -6.10 -21.20
N PHE A 156 8.41 -6.48 -21.31
CA PHE A 156 9.53 -5.54 -21.23
C PHE A 156 10.52 -5.65 -22.39
N GLN A 157 10.08 -6.23 -23.52
CA GLN A 157 10.90 -6.37 -24.74
C GLN A 157 12.21 -7.13 -24.46
N ASN A 158 12.14 -8.14 -23.58
CA ASN A 158 13.30 -8.89 -23.11
C ASN A 158 14.44 -8.00 -22.55
N ASN A 159 14.09 -6.85 -21.96
CA ASN A 159 15.04 -5.87 -21.46
C ASN A 159 14.81 -5.57 -19.97
N ARG A 160 15.70 -6.06 -19.12
CA ARG A 160 15.64 -5.85 -17.66
C ARG A 160 15.76 -4.38 -17.26
N ASN A 161 16.43 -3.54 -18.04
CA ASN A 161 16.50 -2.10 -17.76
C ASN A 161 15.14 -1.42 -17.96
N ASN A 162 14.33 -1.88 -18.93
CA ASN A 162 12.97 -1.38 -19.12
C ASN A 162 12.10 -1.72 -17.89
N ARG A 163 12.21 -2.95 -17.36
CA ARG A 163 11.55 -3.34 -16.11
C ARG A 163 12.02 -2.49 -14.94
N LEU A 164 13.35 -2.39 -14.74
CA LEU A 164 13.95 -1.61 -13.67
C LEU A 164 13.43 -0.17 -13.68
N PHE A 165 13.42 0.46 -14.86
CA PHE A 165 12.87 1.82 -15.02
C PHE A 165 11.39 1.88 -14.65
N SER A 166 10.57 0.96 -15.15
CA SER A 166 9.12 0.96 -14.91
C SER A 166 8.76 0.84 -13.43
N PHE A 167 9.53 0.06 -12.66
CA PHE A 167 9.24 -0.21 -11.25
C PHE A 167 9.98 0.65 -10.25
N THR A 168 11.16 1.21 -10.56
CA THR A 168 11.98 1.93 -9.56
C THR A 168 12.10 3.42 -9.83
N ASN A 169 11.81 3.87 -11.06
CA ASN A 169 11.87 5.28 -11.40
C ASN A 169 10.55 5.97 -11.04
N LYS A 170 10.60 7.17 -10.43
CA LYS A 170 9.40 7.98 -10.15
C LYS A 170 8.52 8.27 -11.37
N ASN A 171 9.11 8.23 -12.57
CA ASN A 171 8.41 8.41 -13.83
C ASN A 171 7.90 7.10 -14.44
N GLY A 172 8.35 5.95 -13.93
CA GLY A 172 7.97 4.61 -14.35
C GLY A 172 6.48 4.35 -14.18
N TYR A 173 5.93 3.56 -15.10
CA TYR A 173 4.50 3.31 -15.19
C TYR A 173 3.98 2.58 -13.95
N TYR A 174 4.63 1.47 -13.57
CA TYR A 174 4.24 0.71 -12.39
C TYR A 174 4.60 1.43 -11.08
N PHE A 175 5.76 2.09 -10.98
CA PHE A 175 6.11 2.86 -9.78
C PHE A 175 5.02 3.86 -9.39
N LYS A 176 4.57 4.67 -10.36
CA LYS A 176 3.50 5.65 -10.14
C LYS A 176 2.26 4.99 -9.56
N LYS A 177 1.82 3.85 -10.11
CA LYS A 177 0.57 3.22 -9.70
C LYS A 177 0.70 2.54 -8.34
N LEU A 178 1.73 1.73 -8.17
CA LEU A 178 1.90 0.87 -7.00
C LEU A 178 2.26 1.66 -5.74
N ILE A 179 3.02 2.76 -5.85
CA ILE A 179 3.39 3.58 -4.68
C ILE A 179 2.19 4.25 -3.99
N ARG A 180 1.03 4.29 -4.66
CA ARG A 180 -0.22 4.88 -4.15
C ARG A 180 -1.09 3.87 -3.40
N LEU A 181 -0.77 2.58 -3.47
CA LEU A 181 -1.53 1.54 -2.80
C LEU A 181 -1.36 1.65 -1.27
N PRO A 182 -2.43 1.46 -0.49
CA PRO A 182 -2.30 1.24 0.94
C PRO A 182 -1.61 -0.10 1.21
N VAL A 183 -0.85 -0.16 2.30
CA VAL A 183 -0.29 -1.42 2.84
C VAL A 183 -1.22 -2.02 3.90
N ILE A 184 -2.09 -1.21 4.49
CA ILE A 184 -3.07 -1.61 5.51
C ILE A 184 -4.35 -0.78 5.40
N VAL A 185 -5.51 -1.42 5.50
CA VAL A 185 -6.83 -0.78 5.40
C VAL A 185 -7.77 -1.33 6.45
N LYS A 186 -8.62 -0.49 7.04
CA LYS A 186 -9.77 -0.89 7.86
C LYS A 186 -11.07 -0.57 7.14
N ILE A 187 -11.85 -1.62 6.88
CA ILE A 187 -13.21 -1.53 6.32
C ILE A 187 -14.17 -2.02 7.40
N ASN A 188 -15.13 -1.18 7.78
CA ASN A 188 -16.04 -1.39 8.90
C ASN A 188 -15.27 -1.75 10.17
N ASN A 189 -15.35 -3.02 10.61
CA ASN A 189 -14.68 -3.55 11.79
C ASN A 189 -13.56 -4.55 11.44
N ILE A 190 -13.12 -4.63 10.19
CA ILE A 190 -12.14 -5.62 9.72
C ILE A 190 -10.91 -4.88 9.18
N ILE A 191 -9.73 -5.33 9.58
CA ILE A 191 -8.46 -4.84 9.05
C ILE A 191 -7.98 -5.81 7.97
N PHE A 192 -7.45 -5.27 6.88
CA PHE A 192 -6.87 -5.98 5.76
C PHE A 192 -5.42 -5.49 5.58
N THR A 193 -4.49 -6.42 5.51
CA THR A 193 -3.07 -6.19 5.21
C THR A 193 -2.50 -7.49 4.65
N HIS A 194 -1.43 -7.42 3.87
CA HIS A 194 -0.86 -8.61 3.25
C HIS A 194 -0.36 -9.63 4.29
N GLY A 195 0.70 -9.33 5.04
CA GLY A 195 1.27 -10.29 6.00
C GLY A 195 0.57 -10.30 7.36
N GLY A 196 0.63 -9.18 8.09
CA GLY A 196 0.13 -9.14 9.47
C GLY A 196 0.49 -7.88 10.23
N ILE A 197 0.09 -7.78 11.49
CA ILE A 197 0.39 -6.60 12.33
C ILE A 197 1.21 -7.08 13.51
N SER A 198 2.50 -6.75 13.49
CA SER A 198 3.38 -7.03 14.63
C SER A 198 3.01 -6.17 15.85
N LYS A 199 3.50 -6.57 17.03
CA LYS A 199 3.37 -5.76 18.25
C LYS A 199 3.90 -4.33 18.04
N HIS A 200 5.03 -4.17 17.35
CA HIS A 200 5.65 -2.86 17.09
C HIS A 200 4.83 -2.02 16.13
N MET A 201 4.33 -2.62 15.04
CA MET A 201 3.46 -1.88 14.11
C MET A 201 2.15 -1.47 14.76
N SER A 202 1.64 -2.27 15.72
CA SER A 202 0.44 -1.93 16.49
C SER A 202 0.58 -0.70 17.40
N GLU A 203 1.76 -0.08 17.51
CA GLU A 203 1.97 1.19 18.21
C GLU A 203 1.53 2.41 17.38
N TYR A 204 1.35 2.24 16.07
CA TYR A 204 0.98 3.30 15.14
C TYR A 204 -0.45 3.15 14.63
N ASP A 205 -1.10 4.26 14.29
CA ASP A 205 -2.38 4.23 13.58
C ASP A 205 -2.19 3.79 12.11
N ILE A 206 -3.26 3.30 11.49
CA ILE A 206 -3.28 2.75 10.12
C ILE A 206 -2.74 3.76 9.08
N ASN A 207 -3.11 5.04 9.20
CA ASN A 207 -2.68 6.05 8.23
C ASN A 207 -1.19 6.36 8.40
N THR A 208 -0.67 6.35 9.64
CA THR A 208 0.76 6.47 9.90
C THR A 208 1.55 5.29 9.34
N ILE A 209 1.07 4.06 9.49
CA ILE A 209 1.73 2.87 8.91
C ILE A 209 1.79 3.00 7.37
N ASN A 210 0.67 3.36 6.73
CA ASN A 210 0.62 3.60 5.28
C ASN A 210 1.64 4.66 4.83
N LEU A 211 1.61 5.82 5.50
CA LEU A 211 2.49 6.93 5.16
C LEU A 211 3.97 6.56 5.31
N LYS A 212 4.35 5.98 6.45
CA LYS A 212 5.75 5.67 6.73
C LYS A 212 6.30 4.57 5.83
N THR A 213 5.50 3.55 5.53
CA THR A 213 5.89 2.49 4.60
C THR A 213 6.15 3.05 3.21
N ARG A 214 5.22 3.88 2.71
CA ARG A 214 5.39 4.58 1.42
C ARG A 214 6.65 5.46 1.40
N LEU A 215 6.84 6.30 2.42
CA LEU A 215 8.00 7.19 2.50
C LEU A 215 9.32 6.40 2.51
N GLN A 216 9.35 5.24 3.16
CA GLN A 216 10.53 4.38 3.13
C GLN A 216 10.81 3.84 1.73
N ILE A 217 9.78 3.41 0.99
CA ILE A 217 9.93 2.97 -0.41
C ILE A 217 10.41 4.12 -1.30
N GLU A 218 9.81 5.30 -1.19
CA GLU A 218 10.22 6.51 -1.92
C GLU A 218 11.65 6.94 -1.58
N ASN A 219 12.13 6.64 -0.36
CA ASN A 219 13.52 6.79 0.06
C ASN A 219 14.43 5.64 -0.44
N LYS A 220 14.13 5.09 -1.63
CA LYS A 220 14.86 3.97 -2.24
C LYS A 220 14.95 2.76 -1.31
N CYS A 221 13.87 2.51 -0.58
CA CYS A 221 13.73 1.44 0.40
C CYS A 221 14.74 1.47 1.56
N LYS A 222 15.42 2.61 1.77
CA LYS A 222 16.33 2.82 2.90
C LYS A 222 15.56 3.32 4.11
N MET A 223 15.83 2.70 5.26
CA MET A 223 15.29 3.18 6.53
C MET A 223 15.84 4.58 6.85
N PHE A 224 14.98 5.46 7.36
CA PHE A 224 15.42 6.75 7.88
C PHE A 224 16.15 6.57 9.22
N GLN A 225 17.25 7.29 9.43
CA GLN A 225 18.09 7.15 10.64
C GLN A 225 17.34 7.41 11.96
N PHE A 226 16.28 8.19 11.93
CA PHE A 226 15.47 8.53 13.11
C PHE A 226 14.25 7.61 13.30
N GLU A 227 13.97 6.73 12.34
CA GLU A 227 12.90 5.74 12.47
C GLU A 227 13.37 4.61 13.39
N LYS A 228 12.50 4.22 14.30
CA LYS A 228 12.77 3.14 15.26
C LYS A 228 12.70 1.75 14.61
N TYR A 229 11.90 1.63 13.56
CA TYR A 229 11.55 0.36 12.94
C TYR A 229 11.70 0.41 11.43
N ASN A 230 12.02 -0.74 10.84
CA ASN A 230 12.06 -0.93 9.40
C ASN A 230 10.70 -1.47 8.93
N TYR A 231 9.91 -0.62 8.25
CA TYR A 231 8.56 -0.95 7.77
C TYR A 231 8.57 -1.96 6.60
N LEU A 232 9.72 -2.20 5.98
CA LEU A 232 9.93 -3.11 4.85
C LEU A 232 10.60 -4.43 5.28
N SER A 233 10.54 -4.76 6.57
CA SER A 233 11.11 -5.97 7.17
C SER A 233 10.02 -6.91 7.67
N LYS A 234 10.42 -8.07 8.24
CA LYS A 234 9.51 -9.04 8.91
C LYS A 234 8.68 -8.46 10.06
N GLU A 235 9.06 -7.30 10.57
CA GLU A 235 8.26 -6.58 11.58
C GLU A 235 7.15 -5.74 10.94
N GLY A 236 7.32 -5.34 9.68
CA GLY A 236 6.40 -4.52 8.91
C GLY A 236 5.19 -5.30 8.41
N VAL A 237 4.14 -4.57 8.06
CA VAL A 237 2.82 -5.18 7.79
C VAL A 237 2.75 -5.99 6.49
N LEU A 238 3.74 -5.79 5.61
CA LEU A 238 3.90 -6.52 4.36
C LEU A 238 4.54 -7.90 4.53
N TRP A 239 5.24 -8.18 5.64
CA TRP A 239 6.01 -9.42 5.79
C TRP A 239 5.71 -10.19 7.07
N ASN A 240 4.99 -9.59 8.00
CA ASN A 240 4.83 -10.16 9.33
C ASN A 240 3.90 -11.38 9.30
N ASN A 241 4.45 -12.58 9.47
CA ASN A 241 3.71 -13.84 9.53
C ASN A 241 3.62 -14.41 10.96
N GLU A 242 3.81 -13.58 11.99
CA GLU A 242 3.83 -14.04 13.38
C GLU A 242 2.47 -14.66 13.77
N ILE A 243 1.36 -14.00 13.41
CA ILE A 243 0.02 -14.44 13.78
C ILE A 243 -0.35 -15.75 13.06
N SER A 244 -0.14 -15.83 11.75
CA SER A 244 -0.46 -16.99 10.91
C SER A 244 0.34 -18.23 11.28
N HIS A 245 1.62 -18.05 11.61
CA HIS A 245 2.48 -19.14 12.05
C HIS A 245 2.19 -19.56 13.50
N GLN A 246 2.12 -18.60 14.43
CA GLN A 246 1.98 -18.90 15.86
C GLN A 246 0.58 -19.33 16.26
N VAL A 247 -0.47 -19.10 15.46
CA VAL A 247 -1.81 -19.61 15.80
C VAL A 247 -1.86 -21.13 15.71
N LYS A 248 -1.08 -21.74 14.80
CA LYS A 248 -0.94 -23.20 14.65
C LYS A 248 -0.21 -23.83 15.85
N LEU A 249 0.76 -23.11 16.42
CA LEU A 249 1.61 -23.60 17.52
C LEU A 249 1.07 -23.27 18.92
N GLN A 250 0.56 -22.04 19.12
CA GLN A 250 0.18 -21.50 20.43
C GLN A 250 -1.16 -20.74 20.35
N PRO A 251 -2.27 -21.41 19.97
CA PRO A 251 -3.54 -20.74 19.60
C PRO A 251 -4.08 -19.81 20.68
N LYS A 252 -4.09 -20.22 21.95
CA LYS A 252 -4.60 -19.39 23.06
C LYS A 252 -3.79 -18.10 23.24
N LYS A 253 -2.46 -18.18 23.17
CA LYS A 253 -1.56 -17.03 23.35
C LYS A 253 -1.66 -16.09 22.14
N THR A 254 -1.65 -16.66 20.94
CA THR A 254 -1.75 -15.90 19.68
C THR A 254 -3.09 -15.19 19.57
N CYS A 255 -4.20 -15.85 19.91
CA CYS A 255 -5.53 -15.20 19.97
C CYS A 255 -5.58 -14.07 21.00
N LYS A 256 -4.94 -14.20 22.16
CA LYS A 256 -4.84 -13.11 23.15
C LYS A 256 -4.02 -11.94 22.59
N HIS A 257 -2.91 -12.23 21.91
CA HIS A 257 -2.08 -11.22 21.26
C HIS A 257 -2.85 -10.46 20.16
N LEU A 258 -3.49 -11.18 19.23
CA LEU A 258 -4.33 -10.62 18.18
C LEU A 258 -5.46 -9.76 18.73
N ARG A 259 -6.17 -10.21 19.77
CA ARG A 259 -7.23 -9.40 20.43
C ARG A 259 -6.68 -8.09 20.98
N ASN A 260 -5.48 -8.07 21.54
CA ASN A 260 -4.86 -6.84 22.04
C ASN A 260 -4.55 -5.87 20.90
N ILE A 261 -4.10 -6.37 19.74
CA ILE A 261 -3.88 -5.55 18.55
C ILE A 261 -5.21 -4.99 18.03
N LEU A 262 -6.22 -5.84 17.82
CA LEU A 262 -7.53 -5.45 17.29
C LEU A 262 -8.24 -4.39 18.16
N LYS A 263 -8.09 -4.48 19.49
CA LYS A 263 -8.61 -3.48 20.42
C LYS A 263 -8.07 -2.07 20.17
N LYS A 264 -6.78 -1.93 19.83
CA LYS A 264 -6.17 -0.62 19.55
C LYS A 264 -6.80 0.08 18.34
N TYR A 265 -7.29 -0.70 17.38
CA TYR A 265 -7.90 -0.20 16.15
C TYR A 265 -9.43 -0.17 16.20
N ASN A 266 -10.04 -0.53 17.33
CA ASN A 266 -11.48 -0.78 17.43
C ASN A 266 -11.98 -1.67 16.27
N ALA A 267 -11.30 -2.80 16.08
CA ALA A 267 -11.59 -3.79 15.06
C ALA A 267 -11.99 -5.13 15.69
N LYS A 268 -12.67 -5.96 14.91
CA LYS A 268 -13.17 -7.29 15.29
C LYS A 268 -12.48 -8.42 14.53
N GLY A 269 -11.87 -8.13 13.38
CA GLY A 269 -11.18 -9.13 12.56
C GLY A 269 -9.94 -8.58 11.86
N LEU A 270 -9.06 -9.50 11.48
CA LEU A 270 -7.87 -9.27 10.67
C LEU A 270 -7.89 -10.28 9.52
N VAL A 271 -7.81 -9.80 8.29
CA VAL A 271 -7.64 -10.60 7.08
C VAL A 271 -6.22 -10.39 6.58
N ILE A 272 -5.50 -11.50 6.46
CA ILE A 272 -4.09 -11.60 6.04
C ILE A 272 -3.93 -12.77 5.09
N LEU A 273 -2.80 -12.82 4.39
CA LEU A 273 -2.39 -13.88 3.49
C LEU A 273 -1.01 -14.39 3.91
N GLU A 274 -0.80 -15.69 3.73
CA GLU A 274 0.44 -16.43 4.06
C GLU A 274 0.75 -17.42 2.94
#